data_AF-A0A2V7MFA1-F1
#
_entry.id   AF-A0A2V7MFA1-F1
#
_cell.length_a   1.000
_cell.length_b   1.000
_cell.length_c   1.000
_cell.angle_alpha   90.00
_cell.angle_beta   90.00
_cell.angle_gamma   90.00
#
_symmetry.space_group_name_H-M   'P 1'
#
loop_
_entity.id
_entity.type
_entity.pdbx_description
1 polymer ?
#
loop_
_entity_poly.entity_id
_entity_poly.type
_entity_poly.pdbx_seq_one_letter_code
_entity_poly.pdbx_strand_id
1 'polypeptide(L)'
;VKKYIDLAALHKLNRFHWHLTDDQGWRLEIKQYPRLTQVGAWRRQTIIGRPDKDSTTWRFDGQPHGGFYTQDDIREIVAYARARFVTIVPEIEMPGHSQAAIAAYPELGNRGDTLAVWTAWGVDENILNPADATIQFEQNVLTEVMALFPDRWIHVGGDEAPKTQWKASPLAQTRIRELGLKSEDELQSWFTRRMDEFLTAHGRRLVGWDEILEGGLAPNAVVMSWRGVDGGIAAAKAGHDVVMAPGSHTYFDHYQSADTVAEPFAIGGFLPLDTVYAFEPVPPALTTGEARYVLGAQGQLWTEYIPDPKRAEYMVFPRLCALAEVLWTPREARDYADFTRRLATHLERLAALDVNYRPVGN
;
A
#
# COMPACT_ATOMS: atom_id res chain seq x y z
N VAL A 1 -15.71 1.02 1.38
CA VAL A 1 -14.85 2.09 1.94
C VAL A 1 -15.46 2.74 3.19
N LYS A 2 -16.57 3.48 3.13
CA LYS A 2 -17.15 4.17 4.31
C LYS A 2 -17.36 3.29 5.55
N LYS A 3 -17.95 2.09 5.39
CA LYS A 3 -18.06 1.10 6.49
C LYS A 3 -16.70 0.74 7.10
N TYR A 4 -15.65 0.63 6.29
CA TYR A 4 -14.30 0.35 6.77
C TYR A 4 -13.75 1.51 7.61
N ILE A 5 -14.05 2.75 7.23
CA ILE A 5 -13.71 3.96 8.01
C ILE A 5 -14.48 4.00 9.33
N ASP A 6 -15.78 3.66 9.35
CA ASP A 6 -16.55 3.51 10.58
C ASP A 6 -15.90 2.50 11.53
N LEU A 7 -15.49 1.35 11.00
CA LEU A 7 -14.84 0.31 11.78
C LEU A 7 -13.44 0.73 12.23
N ALA A 8 -12.65 1.44 11.43
CA ALA A 8 -11.37 1.99 11.84
C ALA A 8 -11.54 2.94 13.04
N ALA A 9 -12.50 3.87 12.93
CA ALA A 9 -12.82 4.82 14.00
C ALA A 9 -13.34 4.12 15.27
N LEU A 10 -14.19 3.09 15.13
CA LEU A 10 -14.65 2.27 16.26
C LEU A 10 -13.49 1.66 17.06
N HIS A 11 -12.39 1.34 16.38
CA HIS A 11 -11.17 0.79 16.98
C HIS A 11 -10.10 1.86 17.28
N LYS A 12 -10.46 3.15 17.26
CA LYS A 12 -9.55 4.29 17.52
C LYS A 12 -8.38 4.41 16.56
N LEU A 13 -8.45 3.75 15.40
CA LEU A 13 -7.50 3.98 14.32
C LEU A 13 -7.80 5.33 13.68
N ASN A 14 -6.75 6.09 13.38
CA ASN A 14 -6.85 7.47 12.91
C ASN A 14 -6.27 7.66 11.49
N ARG A 15 -5.85 6.57 10.83
CA ARG A 15 -5.34 6.57 9.46
C ARG A 15 -6.09 5.54 8.63
N PHE A 16 -6.44 5.94 7.41
CA PHE A 16 -6.83 5.04 6.33
C PHE A 16 -5.87 5.27 5.18
N HIS A 17 -4.88 4.38 5.04
CA HIS A 17 -4.00 4.35 3.89
C HIS A 17 -4.75 3.77 2.70
N TRP A 18 -4.82 4.52 1.60
CA TRP A 18 -5.63 4.13 0.45
C TRP A 18 -4.75 3.93 -0.78
N HIS A 19 -4.40 2.66 -1.00
CA HIS A 19 -3.75 2.16 -2.21
C HIS A 19 -4.71 2.28 -3.40
N LEU A 20 -4.50 3.30 -4.25
CA LEU A 20 -5.43 3.71 -5.30
C LEU A 20 -4.99 3.30 -6.71
N THR A 21 -3.74 2.87 -6.89
CA THR A 21 -3.15 2.61 -8.21
C THR A 21 -2.20 1.43 -8.12
N ASP A 22 -2.34 0.48 -9.03
CA ASP A 22 -1.44 -0.67 -9.19
C ASP A 22 -1.52 -1.14 -10.66
N ASP A 23 -0.73 -2.13 -11.03
CA ASP A 23 -0.67 -2.75 -12.35
C ASP A 23 -2.02 -3.24 -12.87
N GLN A 24 -2.88 -3.76 -11.98
CA GLN A 24 -4.19 -4.33 -12.33
C GLN A 24 -5.33 -3.31 -12.26
N GLY A 25 -5.02 -2.06 -11.91
CA GLY A 25 -5.83 -0.92 -12.34
C GLY A 25 -5.71 0.36 -11.51
N TRP A 26 -6.07 1.45 -12.16
CA TRP A 26 -6.04 2.81 -11.64
C TRP A 26 -7.42 3.26 -11.14
N ARG A 27 -7.54 3.69 -9.88
CA ARG A 27 -8.85 3.92 -9.23
C ARG A 27 -9.21 5.38 -8.98
N LEU A 28 -8.36 6.34 -9.36
CA LEU A 28 -8.57 7.76 -9.07
C LEU A 28 -8.80 8.60 -10.34
N GLU A 29 -9.87 9.36 -10.41
CA GLU A 29 -10.05 10.31 -11.52
C GLU A 29 -9.01 11.46 -11.47
N ILE A 30 -8.18 11.55 -12.51
CA ILE A 30 -7.29 12.67 -12.78
C ILE A 30 -7.79 13.38 -14.03
N LYS A 31 -8.29 14.62 -13.89
CA LYS A 31 -8.99 15.33 -14.97
C LYS A 31 -8.07 15.66 -16.13
N GLN A 32 -6.81 15.97 -15.85
CA GLN A 32 -5.81 16.23 -16.87
C GLN A 32 -5.46 14.96 -17.68
N TYR A 33 -5.59 13.78 -17.07
CA TYR A 33 -5.24 12.49 -17.67
C TYR A 33 -6.41 11.49 -17.65
N PRO A 34 -7.49 11.77 -18.41
CA PRO A 34 -8.72 10.99 -18.32
C PRO A 34 -8.56 9.52 -18.76
N ARG A 35 -7.52 9.17 -19.52
CA ARG A 35 -7.30 7.76 -19.91
C ARG A 35 -6.90 6.88 -18.73
N LEU A 36 -6.41 7.46 -17.63
CA LEU A 36 -6.12 6.71 -16.41
C LEU A 36 -7.37 5.97 -15.89
N THR A 37 -8.56 6.56 -16.00
CA THR A 37 -9.81 5.89 -15.62
C THR A 37 -10.62 5.36 -16.80
N GLN A 38 -10.48 5.91 -18.01
CA GLN A 38 -11.14 5.35 -19.21
C GLN A 38 -10.52 4.02 -19.65
N VAL A 39 -9.21 3.85 -19.46
CA VAL A 39 -8.44 2.64 -19.81
C VAL A 39 -7.91 1.98 -18.54
N GLY A 40 -7.09 2.69 -17.76
CA GLY A 40 -6.36 2.12 -16.63
C GLY A 40 -7.24 1.53 -15.53
N ALA A 41 -8.50 1.96 -15.39
CA ALA A 41 -9.42 1.38 -14.40
C ALA A 41 -10.00 0.01 -14.79
N TRP A 42 -9.77 -0.46 -16.02
CA TRP A 42 -10.46 -1.63 -16.57
C TRP A 42 -9.46 -2.67 -17.08
N ARG A 43 -9.50 -3.87 -16.48
CA ARG A 43 -8.80 -5.05 -17.00
C ARG A 43 -9.79 -6.01 -17.66
N ARG A 44 -9.33 -6.72 -18.68
CA ARG A 44 -10.20 -7.58 -19.51
C ARG A 44 -10.65 -8.87 -18.82
N GLN A 45 -9.90 -9.33 -17.83
CA GLN A 45 -10.12 -10.57 -17.08
C GLN A 45 -9.25 -10.59 -15.83
N THR A 46 -9.50 -11.53 -14.93
CA THR A 46 -8.72 -11.77 -13.71
C THR A 46 -8.20 -13.21 -13.69
N ILE A 47 -6.95 -13.42 -13.26
CA ILE A 47 -6.37 -14.75 -13.12
C ILE A 47 -7.14 -15.58 -12.07
N ILE A 48 -7.32 -16.87 -12.35
CA ILE A 48 -7.93 -17.85 -11.42
C ILE A 48 -6.80 -18.56 -10.66
N GLY A 49 -6.82 -18.45 -9.34
CA GLY A 49 -5.81 -19.07 -8.48
C GLY A 49 -4.51 -18.27 -8.42
N ARG A 50 -3.45 -18.89 -7.90
CA ARG A 50 -2.11 -18.27 -7.83
C ARG A 50 -1.40 -18.41 -9.17
N PRO A 51 -0.70 -17.37 -9.67
CA PRO A 51 0.12 -17.49 -10.87
C PRO A 51 1.19 -18.59 -10.70
N ASP A 52 1.26 -19.53 -11.65
CA ASP A 52 2.38 -20.47 -11.76
C ASP A 52 3.60 -19.79 -12.40
N LYS A 53 4.79 -20.36 -12.27
CA LYS A 53 5.98 -19.90 -13.00
C LYS A 53 5.79 -20.01 -14.51
N ASP A 54 5.10 -21.04 -14.97
CA ASP A 54 4.76 -21.20 -16.38
C ASP A 54 3.45 -20.47 -16.73
N SER A 55 3.60 -19.26 -17.29
CA SER A 55 2.47 -18.43 -17.71
C SER A 55 1.57 -19.06 -18.76
N THR A 56 2.02 -20.09 -19.48
CA THR A 56 1.17 -20.80 -20.46
C THR A 56 0.08 -21.64 -19.81
N THR A 57 0.21 -21.94 -18.52
CA THR A 57 -0.77 -22.70 -17.73
C THR A 57 -1.81 -21.81 -17.05
N TRP A 58 -1.63 -20.49 -17.11
CA TRP A 58 -2.51 -19.54 -16.42
C TRP A 58 -3.93 -19.61 -16.98
N ARG A 59 -4.90 -19.57 -16.06
CA ARG A 59 -6.32 -19.58 -16.37
C ARG A 59 -6.93 -18.27 -15.91
N PHE A 60 -7.92 -17.79 -16.66
CA PHE A 60 -8.58 -16.52 -16.40
C PHE A 60 -10.09 -16.71 -16.42
N ASP A 61 -10.80 -15.85 -15.69
CA ASP A 61 -12.27 -15.85 -15.61
C ASP A 61 -12.97 -15.35 -16.90
N GLY A 62 -12.22 -14.67 -17.77
CA GLY A 62 -12.75 -14.04 -18.99
C GLY A 62 -13.75 -12.90 -18.72
N GLN A 63 -13.78 -12.35 -17.50
CA GLN A 63 -14.74 -11.32 -17.11
C GLN A 63 -14.06 -9.95 -16.98
N PRO A 64 -14.48 -8.94 -17.77
CA PRO A 64 -14.02 -7.58 -17.58
C PRO A 64 -14.29 -7.10 -16.15
N HIS A 65 -13.28 -6.50 -15.53
CA HIS A 65 -13.34 -6.03 -14.15
C HIS A 65 -12.76 -4.62 -14.05
N GLY A 66 -13.42 -3.76 -13.28
CA GLY A 66 -12.95 -2.39 -13.09
C GLY A 66 -13.88 -1.55 -12.23
N GLY A 67 -13.69 -0.24 -12.36
CA GLY A 67 -14.29 0.78 -11.52
C GLY A 67 -13.24 1.74 -10.99
N PHE A 68 -13.67 2.97 -10.70
CA PHE A 68 -12.85 4.04 -10.17
C PHE A 68 -13.71 5.00 -9.34
N TYR A 69 -13.07 5.85 -8.56
CA TYR A 69 -13.68 6.93 -7.81
C TYR A 69 -13.53 8.23 -8.60
N THR A 70 -14.65 8.92 -8.82
CA THR A 70 -14.61 10.30 -9.30
C THR A 70 -14.00 11.21 -8.23
N GLN A 71 -13.58 12.41 -8.62
CA GLN A 71 -13.09 13.37 -7.63
C GLN A 71 -14.17 13.76 -6.60
N ASP A 72 -15.46 13.71 -6.98
CA ASP A 72 -16.56 13.98 -6.05
C ASP A 72 -16.74 12.84 -5.04
N ASP A 73 -16.62 11.58 -5.48
CA ASP A 73 -16.59 10.43 -4.56
C ASP A 73 -15.45 10.58 -3.54
N ILE A 74 -14.27 10.99 -3.99
CA ILE A 74 -13.11 11.22 -3.12
C ILE A 74 -13.38 12.33 -2.11
N ARG A 75 -13.89 13.49 -2.56
CA ARG A 75 -14.24 14.61 -1.66
C ARG A 75 -15.25 14.16 -0.60
N GLU A 76 -16.27 13.40 -1.00
CA GLU A 76 -17.27 12.86 -0.09
C GLU A 76 -16.64 11.90 0.94
N ILE A 77 -15.78 10.98 0.51
CA ILE A 77 -15.13 9.99 1.39
C ILE A 77 -14.14 10.66 2.33
N VAL A 78 -13.35 11.64 1.86
CA VAL A 78 -12.44 12.44 2.69
C VAL A 78 -13.22 13.21 3.76
N ALA A 79 -14.34 13.86 3.40
CA ALA A 79 -15.20 14.53 4.37
C ALA A 79 -15.79 13.55 5.39
N TYR A 80 -16.22 12.36 4.93
CA TYR A 80 -16.76 11.31 5.78
C TYR A 80 -15.75 10.78 6.80
N ALA A 81 -14.50 10.57 6.38
CA ALA A 81 -13.39 10.15 7.23
C ALA A 81 -13.02 11.21 8.26
N ARG A 82 -12.92 12.47 7.82
CA ARG A 82 -12.63 13.61 8.69
C ARG A 82 -13.65 13.77 9.81
N ALA A 83 -14.94 13.55 9.53
CA ALA A 83 -15.99 13.57 10.55
C ALA A 83 -15.82 12.52 11.66
N ARG A 84 -14.92 11.54 11.46
CA ARG A 84 -14.57 10.47 12.40
C ARG A 84 -13.13 10.58 12.92
N PHE A 85 -12.46 11.71 12.67
CA PHE A 85 -11.05 11.93 13.01
C PHE A 85 -10.10 10.91 12.35
N VAL A 86 -10.50 10.36 11.21
CA VAL A 86 -9.66 9.48 10.37
C VAL A 86 -9.10 10.31 9.23
N THR A 87 -7.77 10.41 9.17
CA THR A 87 -7.04 11.01 8.03
C THR A 87 -6.85 9.95 6.95
N ILE A 88 -7.15 10.31 5.70
CA ILE A 88 -6.84 9.47 4.55
C ILE A 88 -5.45 9.83 4.04
N VAL A 89 -4.60 8.82 3.84
CA VAL A 89 -3.30 8.96 3.18
C VAL A 89 -3.45 8.30 1.80
N PRO A 90 -3.50 9.07 0.69
CA PRO A 90 -3.58 8.49 -0.64
C PRO A 90 -2.23 7.92 -1.06
N GLU A 91 -2.26 6.85 -1.83
CA GLU A 91 -1.07 6.26 -2.45
C GLU A 91 -1.22 6.24 -3.97
N ILE A 92 -0.21 6.79 -4.64
CA ILE A 92 0.00 6.70 -6.09
C ILE A 92 1.33 6.00 -6.29
N GLU A 93 1.27 4.76 -6.75
CA GLU A 93 2.43 3.90 -6.95
C GLU A 93 3.38 4.44 -8.03
N MET A 94 4.68 4.42 -7.73
CA MET A 94 5.75 4.77 -8.67
C MET A 94 7.15 4.36 -8.14
N PRO A 95 8.12 4.05 -9.02
CA PRO A 95 7.99 3.84 -10.46
C PRO A 95 7.51 2.42 -10.82
N GLY A 96 7.46 1.51 -9.84
CA GLY A 96 6.85 0.18 -9.95
C GLY A 96 5.32 0.26 -9.98
N HIS A 97 4.65 -0.90 -10.04
CA HIS A 97 3.18 -1.00 -9.92
C HIS A 97 2.41 -0.03 -10.85
N SER A 98 2.93 0.19 -12.06
CA SER A 98 2.54 1.28 -12.95
C SER A 98 1.94 0.80 -14.27
N GLN A 99 1.74 -0.51 -14.47
CA GLN A 99 1.28 -1.02 -15.76
C GLN A 99 -0.09 -0.45 -16.16
N ALA A 100 -0.99 -0.16 -15.22
CA ALA A 100 -2.28 0.48 -15.53
C ALA A 100 -2.13 1.89 -16.10
N ALA A 101 -1.19 2.69 -15.57
CA ALA A 101 -0.87 4.02 -16.09
C ALA A 101 -0.20 3.94 -17.46
N ILE A 102 0.73 3.00 -17.65
CA ILE A 102 1.41 2.76 -18.93
C ILE A 102 0.42 2.25 -20.00
N ALA A 103 -0.54 1.39 -19.65
CA ALA A 103 -1.59 0.97 -20.56
C ALA A 103 -2.48 2.13 -21.02
N ALA A 104 -2.73 3.09 -20.12
CA ALA A 104 -3.47 4.31 -20.44
C ALA A 104 -2.64 5.30 -21.28
N TYR A 105 -1.34 5.41 -21.03
CA TYR A 105 -0.40 6.31 -21.70
C TYR A 105 0.91 5.57 -22.00
N PRO A 106 1.01 4.85 -23.14
CA PRO A 106 2.16 4.01 -23.47
C PRO A 106 3.51 4.72 -23.50
N GLU A 107 3.51 6.03 -23.72
CA GLU A 107 4.70 6.89 -23.66
C GLU A 107 5.38 6.94 -22.27
N LEU A 108 4.68 6.49 -21.21
CA LEU A 108 5.24 6.37 -19.86
C LEU A 108 6.09 5.11 -19.66
N GLY A 109 5.98 4.12 -20.55
CA GLY A 109 6.74 2.87 -20.47
C GLY A 109 8.14 2.94 -21.09
N ASN A 110 8.92 1.85 -21.00
CA ASN A 110 10.30 1.81 -21.50
C ASN A 110 10.45 1.18 -22.90
N ARG A 111 9.45 0.42 -23.38
CA ARG A 111 9.57 -0.42 -24.59
C ARG A 111 8.80 0.13 -25.79
N GLY A 112 7.99 1.19 -25.60
CA GLY A 112 7.18 1.81 -26.66
C GLY A 112 6.07 0.90 -27.22
N ASP A 113 5.80 -0.22 -26.55
CA ASP A 113 4.72 -1.15 -26.84
C ASP A 113 3.41 -0.70 -26.19
N THR A 114 2.30 -1.09 -26.82
CA THR A 114 0.97 -0.87 -26.22
C THR A 114 0.66 -2.02 -25.28
N LEU A 115 0.74 -1.76 -23.98
CA LEU A 115 0.36 -2.70 -22.94
C LEU A 115 -1.15 -2.66 -22.67
N ALA A 116 -1.69 -3.77 -22.20
CA ALA A 116 -3.00 -3.79 -21.55
C ALA A 116 -2.82 -3.67 -20.03
N VAL A 117 -3.87 -3.25 -19.31
CA VAL A 117 -3.90 -3.33 -17.83
C VAL A 117 -3.67 -4.79 -17.41
N TRP A 118 -2.83 -5.00 -16.40
CA TRP A 118 -2.40 -6.34 -16.04
C TRP A 118 -3.56 -7.18 -15.51
N THR A 119 -3.52 -8.49 -15.80
CA THR A 119 -4.62 -9.42 -15.50
C THR A 119 -4.22 -10.52 -14.51
N ALA A 120 -2.97 -10.48 -14.03
CA ALA A 120 -2.40 -11.44 -13.09
C ALA A 120 -1.84 -10.70 -11.85
N TRP A 121 -1.32 -11.47 -10.91
CA TRP A 121 -0.77 -10.99 -9.64
C TRP A 121 0.75 -11.16 -9.59
N GLY A 122 1.41 -10.42 -8.70
CA GLY A 122 2.85 -10.52 -8.45
C GLY A 122 3.57 -9.22 -8.77
N VAL A 123 4.87 -9.31 -9.04
CA VAL A 123 5.71 -8.17 -9.41
C VAL A 123 5.81 -8.06 -10.92
N ASP A 124 5.29 -6.97 -11.49
CA ASP A 124 5.40 -6.70 -12.92
C ASP A 124 6.72 -6.01 -13.30
N GLU A 125 7.23 -6.30 -14.49
CA GLU A 125 8.45 -5.67 -14.99
C GLU A 125 8.21 -4.28 -15.62
N ASN A 126 6.97 -3.91 -15.95
CA ASN A 126 6.66 -2.65 -16.63
C ASN A 126 6.58 -1.50 -15.64
N ILE A 127 7.73 -0.85 -15.46
CA ILE A 127 7.90 0.33 -14.62
C ILE A 127 7.90 1.61 -15.46
N LEU A 128 7.65 2.75 -14.82
CA LEU A 128 7.74 4.08 -15.45
C LEU A 128 9.14 4.34 -16.01
N ASN A 129 9.23 5.03 -17.14
CA ASN A 129 10.52 5.51 -17.66
C ASN A 129 10.97 6.79 -16.91
N PRO A 130 12.28 7.09 -16.85
CA PRO A 130 12.79 8.24 -16.12
C PRO A 130 12.86 9.54 -16.97
N ALA A 131 12.02 9.68 -18.00
CA ALA A 131 12.00 10.87 -18.84
C ALA A 131 11.41 12.07 -18.11
N ASP A 132 11.81 13.29 -18.49
CA ASP A 132 11.26 14.51 -17.88
C ASP A 132 9.75 14.64 -18.09
N ALA A 133 9.23 14.15 -19.22
CA ALA A 133 7.79 14.10 -19.47
C ALA A 133 7.05 13.20 -18.47
N THR A 134 7.65 12.09 -18.05
CA THR A 134 7.10 11.17 -17.04
C THR A 134 7.15 11.78 -15.65
N ILE A 135 8.26 12.45 -15.30
CA ILE A 135 8.34 13.24 -14.05
C ILE A 135 7.25 14.32 -14.01
N GLN A 136 7.05 15.05 -15.12
CA GLN A 136 6.01 16.07 -15.22
C GLN A 136 4.60 15.47 -15.12
N PHE A 137 4.39 14.30 -15.74
CA PHE A 137 3.14 13.56 -15.63
C PHE A 137 2.80 13.23 -14.18
N GLU A 138 3.72 12.64 -13.42
CA GLU A 138 3.51 12.30 -12.02
C GLU A 138 3.27 13.55 -11.16
N GLN A 139 4.02 14.63 -11.40
CA GLN A 139 3.81 15.90 -10.68
C GLN A 139 2.43 16.51 -10.95
N ASN A 140 1.92 16.38 -12.18
CA ASN A 140 0.57 16.82 -12.52
C ASN A 140 -0.50 15.95 -11.84
N VAL A 141 -0.31 14.63 -11.79
CA VAL A 141 -1.16 13.71 -11.02
C VAL A 141 -1.16 14.12 -9.54
N LEU A 142 0.02 14.27 -8.93
CA LEU A 142 0.18 14.66 -7.53
C LEU A 142 -0.44 16.03 -7.24
N THR A 143 -0.45 16.96 -8.20
CA THR A 143 -1.16 18.25 -8.07
C THR A 143 -2.65 18.05 -7.83
N GLU A 144 -3.30 17.21 -8.62
CA GLU A 144 -4.73 16.89 -8.44
C GLU A 144 -4.96 16.09 -7.15
N VAL A 145 -4.10 15.13 -6.82
CA VAL A 145 -4.17 14.36 -5.56
C VAL A 145 -4.11 15.30 -4.35
N MET A 146 -3.14 16.22 -4.30
CA MET A 146 -3.02 17.18 -3.19
C MET A 146 -4.24 18.11 -3.04
N ALA A 147 -4.96 18.37 -4.13
CA ALA A 147 -6.20 19.15 -4.08
C ALA A 147 -7.38 18.35 -3.49
N LEU A 148 -7.37 17.01 -3.64
CA LEU A 148 -8.40 16.11 -3.13
C LEU A 148 -8.15 15.67 -1.69
N PHE A 149 -6.88 15.51 -1.31
CA PHE A 149 -6.45 15.03 0.00
C PHE A 149 -5.72 16.16 0.76
N PRO A 150 -6.40 16.86 1.69
CA PRO A 150 -5.88 18.08 2.28
C PRO A 150 -4.80 17.86 3.35
N ASP A 151 -4.57 16.62 3.78
CA ASP A 151 -3.58 16.28 4.81
C ASP A 151 -2.14 16.25 4.27
N ARG A 152 -1.16 16.24 5.17
CA ARG A 152 0.25 16.47 4.81
C ARG A 152 0.93 15.30 4.09
N TRP A 153 0.45 14.07 4.28
CA TRP A 153 1.13 12.87 3.80
C TRP A 153 0.56 12.40 2.48
N ILE A 154 1.44 12.12 1.53
CA ILE A 154 1.12 11.46 0.26
C ILE A 154 2.08 10.27 0.14
N HIS A 155 1.53 9.06 -0.02
CA HIS A 155 2.33 7.88 -0.27
C HIS A 155 2.63 7.78 -1.77
N VAL A 156 3.88 7.48 -2.12
CA VAL A 156 4.31 7.35 -3.52
C VAL A 156 4.73 5.92 -3.87
N GLY A 157 4.46 4.97 -2.97
CA GLY A 157 4.88 3.58 -3.11
C GLY A 157 6.40 3.43 -3.05
N GLY A 158 6.99 2.92 -4.13
CA GLY A 158 8.42 2.76 -4.32
C GLY A 158 8.94 1.34 -4.08
N ASP A 159 8.03 0.41 -3.79
CA ASP A 159 8.28 -1.01 -3.65
C ASP A 159 8.41 -1.71 -5.00
N GLU A 160 9.01 -2.91 -4.94
CA GLU A 160 9.02 -3.94 -5.97
C GLU A 160 9.26 -3.46 -7.43
N ALA A 161 10.04 -2.40 -7.66
CA ALA A 161 10.30 -1.87 -9.00
C ALA A 161 11.48 -2.61 -9.67
N PRO A 162 11.27 -3.58 -10.58
CA PRO A 162 12.37 -4.38 -11.12
C PRO A 162 13.19 -3.57 -12.11
N LYS A 163 14.51 -3.56 -11.93
CA LYS A 163 15.41 -2.73 -12.74
C LYS A 163 15.67 -3.26 -14.15
N THR A 164 15.06 -4.39 -14.53
CA THR A 164 15.27 -5.06 -15.83
C THR A 164 15.00 -4.13 -17.02
N GLN A 165 13.90 -3.37 -16.99
CA GLN A 165 13.58 -2.45 -18.09
C GLN A 165 14.53 -1.26 -18.17
N TRP A 166 14.92 -0.67 -17.03
CA TRP A 166 15.89 0.44 -17.03
C TRP A 166 17.28 0.01 -17.49
N LYS A 167 17.73 -1.22 -17.15
CA LYS A 167 18.98 -1.79 -17.67
C LYS A 167 18.99 -1.89 -19.20
N ALA A 168 17.86 -2.25 -19.79
CA ALA A 168 17.71 -2.38 -21.25
C ALA A 168 17.36 -1.06 -21.96
N SER A 169 16.90 -0.03 -21.24
CA SER A 169 16.38 1.21 -21.81
C SER A 169 17.51 2.21 -22.13
N PRO A 170 17.72 2.59 -23.41
CA PRO A 170 18.70 3.62 -23.76
C PRO A 170 18.43 4.96 -23.08
N LEU A 171 17.16 5.28 -22.84
CA LEU A 171 16.73 6.50 -22.15
C LEU A 171 17.20 6.48 -20.69
N ALA A 172 16.92 5.39 -19.97
CA ALA A 172 17.34 5.26 -18.58
C ALA A 172 18.87 5.24 -18.43
N GLN A 173 19.56 4.50 -19.30
CA GLN A 173 21.03 4.46 -19.31
C GLN A 173 21.66 5.82 -19.63
N THR A 174 21.01 6.62 -20.49
CA THR A 174 21.45 8.00 -20.77
C THR A 174 21.25 8.89 -19.55
N ARG A 175 20.09 8.81 -18.90
CA ARG A 175 19.79 9.55 -17.67
C ARG A 175 20.79 9.25 -16.56
N ILE A 176 21.15 7.97 -16.36
CA ILE A 176 22.18 7.54 -15.40
C ILE A 176 23.51 8.25 -15.68
N ARG A 177 23.97 8.27 -16.94
CA ARG A 177 25.22 8.93 -17.33
C ARG A 177 25.17 10.45 -17.15
N GLU A 178 24.09 11.09 -17.57
CA GLU A 178 23.90 12.55 -17.47
C GLU A 178 23.92 13.04 -16.03
N LEU A 179 23.33 12.27 -15.12
CA LEU A 179 23.26 12.58 -13.70
C LEU A 179 24.46 12.07 -12.90
N GLY A 180 25.37 11.30 -13.53
CA GLY A 180 26.52 10.70 -12.84
C GLY A 180 26.14 9.63 -11.81
N LEU A 181 25.01 8.95 -12.00
CA LEU A 181 24.53 7.88 -11.12
C LEU A 181 25.28 6.58 -11.40
N LYS A 182 25.40 5.72 -10.39
CA LYS A 182 26.15 4.45 -10.47
C LYS A 182 25.31 3.25 -10.85
N SER A 183 24.00 3.30 -10.66
CA SER A 183 23.09 2.18 -10.88
C SER A 183 21.65 2.63 -11.12
N GLU A 184 20.81 1.67 -11.51
CA GLU A 184 19.36 1.85 -11.58
C GLU A 184 18.71 2.08 -10.21
N ASP A 185 19.33 1.65 -9.11
CA ASP A 185 18.84 1.93 -7.76
C ASP A 185 19.06 3.41 -7.41
N GLU A 186 20.21 3.98 -7.78
CA GLU A 186 20.44 5.43 -7.66
C GLU A 186 19.51 6.23 -8.60
N LEU A 187 19.10 5.65 -9.74
CA LEU A 187 18.07 6.22 -10.62
C LEU A 187 16.68 6.22 -9.96
N GLN A 188 16.32 5.16 -9.23
CA GLN A 188 15.08 5.15 -8.44
C GLN A 188 15.12 6.21 -7.33
N SER A 189 16.22 6.30 -6.57
CA SER A 189 16.39 7.35 -5.56
C SER A 189 16.27 8.75 -6.19
N TRP A 190 16.84 8.96 -7.37
CA TRP A 190 16.65 10.21 -8.11
C TRP A 190 15.18 10.46 -8.45
N PHE A 191 14.46 9.46 -8.98
CA PHE A 191 13.03 9.58 -9.31
C PHE A 191 12.21 9.96 -8.07
N THR A 192 12.36 9.20 -6.97
CA THR A 192 11.68 9.47 -5.70
C THR A 192 12.01 10.85 -5.16
N ARG A 193 13.27 11.30 -5.28
CA ARG A 193 13.68 12.65 -4.86
C ARG A 193 12.99 13.75 -5.67
N ARG A 194 12.76 13.55 -6.97
CA ARG A 194 11.99 14.52 -7.78
C ARG A 194 10.56 14.68 -7.28
N MET A 195 9.97 13.61 -6.75
CA MET A 195 8.63 13.65 -6.14
C MET A 195 8.66 14.26 -4.75
N ASP A 196 9.66 13.93 -3.92
CA ASP A 196 9.84 14.56 -2.60
C ASP A 196 10.03 16.07 -2.70
N GLU A 197 10.90 16.54 -3.60
CA GLU A 197 11.14 17.97 -3.85
C GLU A 197 9.84 18.67 -4.25
N PHE A 198 9.05 18.04 -5.13
CA PHE A 198 7.78 18.57 -5.58
C PHE A 198 6.76 18.65 -4.43
N LEU A 199 6.59 17.56 -3.67
CA LEU A 199 5.67 17.50 -2.54
C LEU A 199 6.08 18.50 -1.44
N THR A 200 7.37 18.57 -1.11
CA THR A 200 7.92 19.52 -0.13
C THR A 200 7.66 20.96 -0.54
N ALA A 201 7.84 21.31 -1.83
CA ALA A 201 7.54 22.64 -2.34
C ALA A 201 6.05 23.03 -2.20
N HIS A 202 5.15 22.04 -2.08
CA HIS A 202 3.71 22.23 -1.85
C HIS A 202 3.30 22.00 -0.39
N GLY A 203 4.26 21.97 0.54
CA GLY A 203 3.99 21.79 1.97
C GLY A 203 3.50 20.39 2.33
N ARG A 204 3.75 19.39 1.48
CA ARG A 204 3.45 17.98 1.72
C ARG A 204 4.71 17.22 2.09
N ARG A 205 4.51 16.01 2.57
CA ARG A 205 5.56 15.10 3.02
C ARG A 205 5.35 13.73 2.39
N LEU A 206 6.39 13.25 1.72
CA LEU A 206 6.40 11.95 1.07
C LEU A 206 6.40 10.82 2.11
N VAL A 207 5.61 9.78 1.83
CA VAL A 207 5.70 8.47 2.47
C VAL A 207 6.05 7.44 1.38
N GLY A 208 6.90 6.47 1.67
CA GLY A 208 7.23 5.40 0.74
C GLY A 208 7.63 4.13 1.46
N TRP A 209 7.51 2.99 0.77
CA TRP A 209 7.95 1.67 1.26
C TRP A 209 9.46 1.62 1.47
N ASP A 210 9.95 0.75 2.34
CA ASP A 210 11.36 0.79 2.78
C ASP A 210 12.43 0.61 1.69
N GLU A 211 12.06 0.17 0.49
CA GLU A 211 12.85 0.27 -0.73
C GLU A 211 13.34 1.69 -1.04
N ILE A 212 12.63 2.75 -0.64
CA ILE A 212 13.09 4.13 -0.86
C ILE A 212 14.39 4.47 -0.10
N LEU A 213 14.84 3.61 0.81
CA LEU A 213 16.18 3.67 1.43
C LEU A 213 17.30 3.41 0.40
N GLU A 214 17.03 2.65 -0.66
CA GLU A 214 17.98 2.27 -1.68
C GLU A 214 18.41 3.52 -2.48
N GLY A 215 19.70 3.85 -2.46
CA GLY A 215 20.24 5.05 -3.13
C GLY A 215 20.13 6.36 -2.35
N GLY A 216 19.55 6.34 -1.14
CA GLY A 216 19.51 7.47 -0.20
C GLY A 216 18.18 8.21 -0.14
N LEU A 217 17.77 8.58 1.08
CA LEU A 217 16.49 9.22 1.38
C LEU A 217 16.53 10.74 1.28
N ALA A 218 15.39 11.32 0.88
CA ALA A 218 15.16 12.73 1.06
C ALA A 218 14.96 13.05 2.56
N PRO A 219 15.51 14.16 3.09
CA PRO A 219 15.50 14.46 4.53
C PRO A 219 14.11 14.43 5.20
N ASN A 220 13.07 14.74 4.43
CA ASN A 220 11.70 14.82 4.93
C ASN A 220 10.87 13.56 4.63
N ALA A 221 11.42 12.50 4.03
CA ALA A 221 10.64 11.29 3.75
C ALA A 221 10.21 10.59 5.06
N VAL A 222 9.05 9.95 5.02
CA VAL A 222 8.59 8.95 6.01
C VAL A 222 8.76 7.58 5.38
N VAL A 223 9.37 6.65 6.11
CA VAL A 223 9.59 5.28 5.64
C VAL A 223 8.53 4.35 6.20
N MET A 224 7.94 3.52 5.35
CA MET A 224 7.01 2.47 5.76
C MET A 224 7.69 1.10 5.62
N SER A 225 8.02 0.47 6.76
CA SER A 225 8.84 -0.77 6.74
C SER A 225 8.00 -2.03 6.73
N TRP A 226 8.07 -2.78 5.63
CA TRP A 226 7.20 -3.92 5.37
C TRP A 226 7.95 -5.25 5.23
N ARG A 227 9.20 -5.21 4.74
CA ARG A 227 10.06 -6.40 4.55
C ARG A 227 10.65 -6.95 5.87
N GLY A 228 10.09 -6.53 7.00
CA GLY A 228 10.60 -6.77 8.35
C GLY A 228 10.65 -5.45 9.12
N VAL A 229 11.47 -5.42 10.17
CA VAL A 229 11.65 -4.22 11.01
C VAL A 229 12.97 -3.49 10.71
N ASP A 230 13.88 -4.11 9.96
CA ASP A 230 15.24 -3.62 9.78
C ASP A 230 15.29 -2.31 8.98
N GLY A 231 14.45 -2.17 7.94
CA GLY A 231 14.31 -0.92 7.19
C GLY A 231 13.85 0.23 8.09
N GLY A 232 12.85 -0.02 8.93
CA GLY A 232 12.37 0.94 9.93
C GLY A 232 13.42 1.29 10.98
N ILE A 233 14.22 0.32 11.44
CA ILE A 233 15.32 0.59 12.38
C ILE A 233 16.37 1.48 11.72
N ALA A 234 16.77 1.17 10.48
CA ALA A 234 17.76 1.95 9.74
C ALA A 234 17.27 3.40 9.50
N ALA A 235 16.02 3.57 9.08
CA ALA A 235 15.41 4.88 8.85
C ALA A 235 15.32 5.73 10.14
N ALA A 236 14.87 5.13 11.25
CA ALA A 236 14.79 5.83 12.54
C ALA A 236 16.17 6.27 13.06
N LYS A 237 17.20 5.42 12.90
CA LYS A 237 18.59 5.76 13.25
C LYS A 237 19.17 6.88 12.39
N ALA A 238 18.72 6.97 11.14
CA ALA A 238 19.05 8.06 10.23
C ALA A 238 18.23 9.35 10.47
N GLY A 239 17.28 9.33 11.42
CA GLY A 239 16.48 10.49 11.80
C GLY A 239 15.21 10.70 10.95
N HIS A 240 14.78 9.70 10.21
CA HIS A 240 13.52 9.72 9.46
C HIS A 240 12.38 9.14 10.29
N ASP A 241 11.19 9.71 10.12
CA ASP A 241 9.99 9.13 10.70
C ASP A 241 9.64 7.81 10.02
N VAL A 242 9.08 6.88 10.80
CA VAL A 242 8.80 5.51 10.36
C VAL A 242 7.39 5.08 10.74
N VAL A 243 6.73 4.37 9.84
CA VAL A 243 5.54 3.55 10.13
C VAL A 243 5.94 2.08 10.03
N MET A 244 5.74 1.32 11.10
CA MET A 244 6.03 -0.13 11.08
C MET A 244 4.87 -0.90 10.45
N ALA A 245 5.18 -1.70 9.44
CA ALA A 245 4.23 -2.45 8.63
C ALA A 245 4.72 -3.89 8.32
N PRO A 246 5.43 -4.59 9.22
CA PRO A 246 6.13 -5.81 8.85
C PRO A 246 5.15 -6.93 8.49
N GLY A 247 5.37 -7.58 7.34
CA GLY A 247 4.52 -8.69 6.88
C GLY A 247 4.40 -9.86 7.85
N SER A 248 5.36 -10.01 8.77
CA SER A 248 5.32 -10.99 9.85
C SER A 248 4.22 -10.76 10.89
N HIS A 249 3.68 -9.54 11.01
CA HIS A 249 2.69 -9.20 12.05
C HIS A 249 1.46 -8.44 11.51
N THR A 250 1.52 -7.84 10.33
CA THR A 250 0.50 -6.86 9.91
C THR A 250 -0.15 -7.11 8.54
N TYR A 251 0.22 -8.16 7.81
CA TYR A 251 -0.36 -8.50 6.49
C TYR A 251 -1.63 -9.33 6.64
N PHE A 252 -2.79 -8.67 6.60
CA PHE A 252 -4.08 -9.29 6.86
C PHE A 252 -4.67 -10.02 5.66
N ASP A 253 -3.98 -10.03 4.53
CA ASP A 253 -4.22 -10.90 3.38
C ASP A 253 -3.69 -12.34 3.60
N HIS A 254 -2.87 -12.57 4.64
CA HIS A 254 -2.41 -13.90 5.04
C HIS A 254 -3.50 -14.75 5.72
N TYR A 255 -3.37 -16.08 5.61
CA TYR A 255 -4.22 -17.04 6.33
C TYR A 255 -4.21 -16.81 7.85
N GLN A 256 -5.34 -17.10 8.50
CA GLN A 256 -5.54 -16.95 9.95
C GLN A 256 -5.47 -18.28 10.71
N SER A 257 -5.46 -19.41 9.99
CA SER A 257 -5.44 -20.77 10.52
C SER A 257 -4.37 -21.60 9.82
N ALA A 258 -3.80 -22.57 10.53
CA ALA A 258 -2.96 -23.60 9.92
C ALA A 258 -3.76 -24.57 9.05
N ASP A 259 -5.06 -24.74 9.31
CA ASP A 259 -5.96 -25.49 8.44
C ASP A 259 -6.41 -24.63 7.25
N THR A 260 -5.52 -24.51 6.25
CA THR A 260 -5.77 -23.70 5.05
C THR A 260 -6.81 -24.31 4.11
N VAL A 261 -7.21 -25.56 4.32
CA VAL A 261 -8.26 -26.22 3.53
C VAL A 261 -9.65 -25.76 3.99
N ALA A 262 -9.82 -25.55 5.30
CA ALA A 262 -11.03 -24.98 5.88
C ALA A 262 -11.12 -23.46 5.74
N GLU A 263 -10.00 -22.79 5.44
CA GLU A 263 -9.97 -21.35 5.24
C GLU A 263 -10.36 -20.95 3.81
N PRO A 264 -10.98 -19.78 3.63
CA PRO A 264 -11.14 -19.22 2.31
C PRO A 264 -9.79 -18.97 1.63
N PHE A 265 -9.72 -19.16 0.31
CA PHE A 265 -8.49 -18.95 -0.45
C PHE A 265 -7.89 -17.56 -0.22
N ALA A 266 -6.59 -17.51 0.06
CA ALA A 266 -5.81 -16.32 0.39
C ALA A 266 -4.43 -16.40 -0.29
N ILE A 267 -3.58 -15.38 -0.19
CA ILE A 267 -2.27 -15.38 -0.87
C ILE A 267 -1.35 -16.50 -0.37
N GLY A 268 -1.41 -16.81 0.93
CA GLY A 268 -0.45 -17.67 1.62
C GLY A 268 -0.25 -17.18 3.06
N GLY A 269 0.94 -17.44 3.61
CA GLY A 269 1.32 -17.00 4.95
C GLY A 269 0.52 -17.66 6.07
N PHE A 270 0.86 -17.31 7.31
CA PHE A 270 0.11 -17.68 8.49
C PHE A 270 0.29 -16.58 9.54
N LEU A 271 -0.76 -15.80 9.76
CA LEU A 271 -0.78 -14.68 10.70
C LEU A 271 -1.99 -14.85 11.63
N PRO A 272 -1.88 -15.68 12.67
CA PRO A 272 -2.92 -15.87 13.67
C PRO A 272 -3.05 -14.66 14.60
N LEU A 273 -4.18 -14.60 15.32
CA LEU A 273 -4.55 -13.48 16.18
C LEU A 273 -3.52 -13.17 17.28
N ASP A 274 -2.95 -14.20 17.90
CA ASP A 274 -1.94 -14.08 18.96
C ASP A 274 -0.63 -13.46 18.44
N THR A 275 -0.23 -13.78 17.22
CA THR A 275 0.95 -13.20 16.56
C THR A 275 0.77 -11.71 16.33
N VAL A 276 -0.41 -11.27 15.85
CA VAL A 276 -0.73 -9.84 15.72
C VAL A 276 -0.69 -9.15 17.09
N TYR A 277 -1.29 -9.75 18.11
CA TYR A 277 -1.35 -9.17 19.46
C TYR A 277 0.02 -9.06 20.15
N ALA A 278 0.93 -9.99 19.86
CA ALA A 278 2.28 -10.02 20.42
C ALA A 278 3.21 -8.92 19.86
N PHE A 279 2.81 -8.26 18.77
CA PHE A 279 3.62 -7.29 18.06
C PHE A 279 4.03 -6.10 18.93
N GLU A 280 5.32 -5.74 18.85
CA GLU A 280 5.88 -4.49 19.40
C GLU A 280 6.29 -3.55 18.28
N PRO A 281 5.53 -2.46 18.04
CA PRO A 281 5.85 -1.50 16.99
C PRO A 281 7.15 -0.73 17.20
N VAL A 282 7.67 -0.64 18.43
CA VAL A 282 8.95 0.01 18.72
C VAL A 282 10.00 -1.08 18.95
N PRO A 283 10.92 -1.34 17.99
CA PRO A 283 11.92 -2.37 18.15
C PRO A 283 12.86 -2.09 19.33
N PRO A 284 13.26 -3.11 20.10
CA PRO A 284 14.16 -2.95 21.24
C PRO A 284 15.57 -2.50 20.84
N ALA A 285 15.91 -2.57 19.54
CA ALA A 285 17.18 -2.09 18.99
C ALA A 285 17.26 -0.55 18.86
N LEU A 286 16.15 0.16 19.09
CA LEU A 286 16.10 1.63 19.11
C LEU A 286 16.27 2.15 20.53
N THR A 287 17.10 3.18 20.68
CA THR A 287 17.18 3.98 21.91
C THR A 287 15.91 4.80 22.11
N THR A 288 15.66 5.31 23.32
CA THR A 288 14.56 6.25 23.61
C THR A 288 14.53 7.45 22.65
N GLY A 289 15.70 7.96 22.26
CA GLY A 289 15.83 9.09 21.34
C GLY A 289 15.47 8.73 19.90
N GLU A 290 15.77 7.51 19.45
CA GLU A 290 15.42 7.03 18.11
C GLU A 290 13.98 6.55 18.03
N ALA A 291 13.44 5.98 19.11
CA ALA A 291 12.06 5.50 19.20
C ALA A 291 11.03 6.59 18.91
N ARG A 292 11.35 7.87 19.15
CA ARG A 292 10.47 9.00 18.83
C ARG A 292 10.13 9.15 17.34
N TYR A 293 10.96 8.56 16.47
CA TYR A 293 10.75 8.58 15.03
C TYR A 293 9.74 7.52 14.59
N VAL A 294 9.42 6.54 15.44
CA VAL A 294 8.36 5.57 15.16
C VAL A 294 7.00 6.26 15.39
N LEU A 295 6.32 6.62 14.30
CA LEU A 295 5.03 7.29 14.33
C LEU A 295 3.88 6.36 14.76
N GLY A 296 4.07 5.06 14.54
CA GLY A 296 3.08 4.02 14.82
C GLY A 296 3.28 2.80 13.93
N ALA A 297 2.23 2.00 13.80
CA ALA A 297 2.18 0.84 12.91
C ALA A 297 0.85 0.77 12.15
N GLN A 298 0.81 -0.05 11.11
CA GLN A 298 -0.37 -0.23 10.26
C GLN A 298 -0.58 -1.70 9.91
N GLY A 299 -1.85 -2.11 9.77
CA GLY A 299 -2.28 -3.38 9.16
C GLY A 299 -2.61 -3.18 7.69
N GLN A 300 -2.01 -3.97 6.81
CA GLN A 300 -2.22 -3.93 5.36
C GLN A 300 -3.25 -5.00 4.98
N LEU A 301 -4.04 -4.73 3.95
CA LEU A 301 -4.93 -5.72 3.34
C LEU A 301 -4.79 -5.64 1.81
N TRP A 302 -3.89 -6.46 1.28
CA TRP A 302 -3.77 -6.66 -0.17
C TRP A 302 -4.92 -7.53 -0.68
N THR A 303 -5.41 -7.25 -1.90
CA THR A 303 -6.75 -7.72 -2.34
C THR A 303 -6.76 -8.67 -3.54
N GLU A 304 -5.63 -9.29 -3.89
CA GLU A 304 -5.52 -10.23 -5.01
C GLU A 304 -6.50 -11.41 -4.88
N TYR A 305 -6.75 -11.86 -3.65
CA TYR A 305 -7.66 -12.97 -3.33
C TYR A 305 -8.85 -12.54 -2.45
N ILE A 306 -9.19 -11.25 -2.48
CA ILE A 306 -10.27 -10.65 -1.67
C ILE A 306 -11.26 -9.97 -2.63
N PRO A 307 -12.20 -10.74 -3.22
CA PRO A 307 -13.02 -10.23 -4.32
C PRO A 307 -14.15 -9.30 -3.86
N ASP A 308 -14.51 -9.31 -2.57
CA ASP A 308 -15.69 -8.62 -2.06
C ASP A 308 -15.52 -8.08 -0.63
N PRO A 309 -16.38 -7.13 -0.19
CA PRO A 309 -16.27 -6.53 1.14
C PRO A 309 -16.46 -7.51 2.30
N LYS A 310 -17.26 -8.57 2.16
CA LYS A 310 -17.46 -9.56 3.22
C LYS A 310 -16.23 -10.45 3.38
N ARG A 311 -15.51 -10.74 2.29
CA ARG A 311 -14.18 -11.36 2.37
C ARG A 311 -13.18 -10.44 3.05
N ALA A 312 -13.18 -9.14 2.73
CA ALA A 312 -12.29 -8.18 3.39
C ALA A 312 -12.54 -8.13 4.91
N GLU A 313 -13.80 -8.10 5.33
CA GLU A 313 -14.18 -8.17 6.76
C GLU A 313 -13.67 -9.44 7.43
N TYR A 314 -13.76 -10.60 6.77
CA TYR A 314 -13.28 -11.88 7.29
C TYR A 314 -11.77 -11.89 7.48
N MET A 315 -11.04 -11.34 6.53
CA MET A 315 -9.58 -11.29 6.57
C MET A 315 -9.09 -10.28 7.62
N VAL A 316 -9.79 -9.18 7.84
CA VAL A 316 -9.37 -8.12 8.75
C VAL A 316 -9.77 -8.38 10.19
N PHE A 317 -10.97 -8.90 10.45
CA PHE A 317 -11.49 -9.10 11.79
C PHE A 317 -11.43 -10.57 12.23
N PRO A 318 -10.94 -10.87 13.44
CA PRO A 318 -10.70 -9.93 14.55
C PRO A 318 -9.25 -9.40 14.69
N ARG A 319 -8.34 -9.68 13.75
CA ARG A 319 -6.92 -9.25 13.83
C ARG A 319 -6.75 -7.74 13.98
N LEU A 320 -7.60 -6.94 13.33
CA LEU A 320 -7.59 -5.49 13.50
C LEU A 320 -7.94 -5.05 14.93
N CYS A 321 -8.76 -5.81 15.67
CA CYS A 321 -9.02 -5.54 17.08
C CYS A 321 -7.74 -5.72 17.92
N ALA A 322 -6.96 -6.76 17.64
CA ALA A 322 -5.68 -6.99 18.31
C ALA A 322 -4.68 -5.86 17.98
N LEU A 323 -4.54 -5.52 16.70
CA LEU A 323 -3.65 -4.44 16.28
C LEU A 323 -4.05 -3.09 16.88
N ALA A 324 -5.35 -2.78 16.94
CA ALA A 324 -5.82 -1.56 17.59
C ALA A 324 -5.43 -1.48 19.06
N GLU A 325 -5.43 -2.61 19.78
CA GLU A 325 -4.97 -2.65 21.17
C GLU A 325 -3.45 -2.51 21.28
N VAL A 326 -2.69 -3.15 20.37
CA VAL A 326 -1.23 -2.98 20.26
C VAL A 326 -0.84 -1.51 20.05
N LEU A 327 -1.61 -0.77 19.27
CA LEU A 327 -1.33 0.62 18.91
C LEU A 327 -1.82 1.64 19.95
N TRP A 328 -2.75 1.26 20.82
CA TRP A 328 -3.38 2.18 21.77
C TRP A 328 -2.96 1.94 23.22
N THR A 329 -2.84 0.67 23.63
CA THR A 329 -2.65 0.28 25.03
C THR A 329 -1.16 0.13 25.34
N PRO A 330 -0.66 0.73 26.44
CA PRO A 330 0.72 0.52 26.89
C PRO A 330 1.08 -0.97 27.00
N ARG A 331 2.31 -1.34 26.63
CA ARG A 331 2.76 -2.75 26.58
C ARG A 331 2.57 -3.47 27.91
N GLU A 332 2.85 -2.81 29.02
CA GLU A 332 2.72 -3.34 30.39
C GLU A 332 1.27 -3.63 30.81
N ALA A 333 0.28 -3.04 30.11
CA ALA A 333 -1.14 -3.26 30.37
C ALA A 333 -1.77 -4.27 29.41
N ARG A 334 -1.02 -4.79 28.42
CA ARG A 334 -1.51 -5.79 27.48
C ARG A 334 -1.37 -7.21 28.06
N ASP A 335 -2.48 -7.93 28.10
CA ASP A 335 -2.54 -9.35 28.46
C ASP A 335 -3.45 -10.11 27.47
N TYR A 336 -2.92 -11.17 26.85
CA TYR A 336 -3.65 -11.85 25.76
C TYR A 336 -4.88 -12.62 26.25
N ALA A 337 -4.83 -13.18 27.46
CA ALA A 337 -5.98 -13.87 28.04
C ALA A 337 -7.10 -12.88 28.37
N ASP A 338 -6.76 -11.69 28.86
CA ASP A 338 -7.72 -10.61 29.08
C ASP A 338 -8.29 -10.06 27.77
N PHE A 339 -7.44 -9.84 26.76
CA PHE A 339 -7.85 -9.43 25.43
C PHE A 339 -8.87 -10.39 24.82
N THR A 340 -8.60 -11.70 24.85
CA THR A 340 -9.52 -12.71 24.29
C THR A 340 -10.86 -12.77 25.02
N ARG A 341 -10.89 -12.59 26.36
CA ARG A 341 -12.15 -12.44 27.11
C ARG A 341 -12.96 -11.23 26.66
N ARG A 342 -12.32 -10.06 26.51
CA ARG A 342 -12.98 -8.83 26.03
C ARG A 342 -13.39 -8.93 24.57
N LEU A 343 -12.60 -9.63 23.75
CA LEU A 343 -12.88 -9.86 22.35
C LEU A 343 -14.19 -10.63 22.18
N ALA A 344 -14.48 -11.64 23.01
CA ALA A 344 -15.72 -12.41 22.92
C ALA A 344 -16.97 -11.50 22.93
N THR A 345 -17.06 -10.56 23.87
CA THR A 345 -18.14 -9.57 23.91
C THR A 345 -18.07 -8.57 22.75
N HIS A 346 -16.87 -8.22 22.28
CA HIS A 346 -16.73 -7.31 21.14
C HIS A 346 -17.17 -7.95 19.82
N LEU A 347 -17.00 -9.26 19.64
CA LEU A 347 -17.49 -10.00 18.48
C LEU A 347 -19.03 -9.90 18.38
N GLU A 348 -19.76 -9.89 19.50
CA GLU A 348 -21.22 -9.67 19.49
C GLU A 348 -21.58 -8.28 18.93
N ARG A 349 -20.76 -7.25 19.22
CA ARG A 349 -20.94 -5.91 18.66
C ARG A 349 -20.63 -5.88 17.17
N LEU A 350 -19.56 -6.56 16.74
CA LEU A 350 -19.22 -6.70 15.32
C LEU A 350 -20.34 -7.41 14.56
N ALA A 351 -20.93 -8.46 15.14
CA ALA A 351 -22.09 -9.15 14.58
C ALA A 351 -23.31 -8.22 14.46
N ALA A 352 -23.59 -7.41 15.49
CA ALA A 352 -24.67 -6.41 15.44
C ALA A 352 -24.45 -5.31 14.39
N LEU A 353 -23.19 -5.06 14.00
CA LEU A 353 -22.80 -4.15 12.92
C LEU A 353 -22.68 -4.86 11.55
N ASP A 354 -23.12 -6.12 11.45
CA ASP A 354 -23.05 -6.95 10.25
C ASP A 354 -21.62 -7.08 9.69
N VAL A 355 -20.62 -7.22 10.58
CA VAL A 355 -19.23 -7.49 10.18
C VAL A 355 -19.03 -8.99 10.09
N ASN A 356 -18.64 -9.48 8.91
CA ASN A 356 -18.34 -10.88 8.66
C ASN A 356 -16.93 -11.26 9.14
N TYR A 357 -16.69 -11.19 10.46
CA TYR A 357 -15.41 -11.55 11.05
C TYR A 357 -15.15 -13.07 11.00
N ARG A 358 -13.88 -13.48 11.05
CA ARG A 358 -13.51 -14.89 11.24
C ARG A 358 -13.86 -15.36 12.67
N PRO A 359 -14.63 -16.43 12.87
CA PRO A 359 -14.92 -16.97 14.21
C PRO A 359 -13.66 -17.33 15.00
N VAL A 360 -13.66 -17.07 16.30
CA VAL A 360 -12.58 -17.42 17.24
C VAL A 360 -13.03 -18.66 18.02
N GLY A 361 -12.24 -19.74 18.00
CA GLY A 361 -12.49 -20.93 18.84
C GLY A 361 -13.08 -22.17 18.17
N ASN A 362 -12.79 -22.41 16.89
CA ASN A 362 -12.92 -23.75 16.27
C ASN A 362 -11.54 -24.30 15.92
#